data_AF-A0A2G5THF7-F1
#
_entry.id   AF-A0A2G5THF7-F1
#
_cell.length_a   1.000
_cell.length_b   1.000
_cell.length_c   1.000
_cell.angle_alpha   90.00
_cell.angle_beta   90.00
_cell.angle_gamma   90.00
#
_symmetry.space_group_name_H-M   'P 1'
#
loop_
_entity.id
_entity.type
_entity.pdbx_description
1 polymer ?
#
loop_
_entity_poly.entity_id
_entity_poly.type
_entity_poly.pdbx_seq_one_letter_code
_entity_poly.pdbx_strand_id
1 'polypeptide(L)'
;MTTMTPNKMQSMNAVIDAECPICQCRMIVPTAVPVCGHKFCFTCLKGVCMNEECPLCPMCRGKIDLGIFNLPSQVLDLKMDVPISPVVVQKSRAAINRADGNTTVSAINFDDTPEDTPKKDQRKMYWLYRGKSQGWWRFDPRHERDIEESYRNGNLHCDVLICGRTYIIDFQRKCQYLQNQPSQAREVTRVSAEEFDGMEVKGLAGVFVPTS
;
A
#
# COMPACT_ATOMS: atom_id res chain seq x y z
N MET A 1 -7.51 -38.65 1.27
CA MET A 1 -7.96 -37.33 1.77
C MET A 1 -7.12 -37.00 3.00
N THR A 2 -6.08 -36.19 2.86
CA THR A 2 -5.14 -35.90 3.95
C THR A 2 -5.79 -34.94 4.94
N THR A 3 -6.19 -35.44 6.11
CA THR A 3 -6.81 -34.65 7.18
C THR A 3 -5.80 -33.66 7.76
N MET A 4 -6.10 -32.36 7.69
CA MET A 4 -5.28 -31.28 8.26
C MET A 4 -5.24 -31.40 9.80
N THR A 5 -4.07 -31.23 10.40
CA THR A 5 -3.91 -31.21 11.87
C THR A 5 -4.46 -29.90 12.46
N PRO A 6 -4.92 -29.88 13.72
CA PRO A 6 -5.47 -28.68 14.38
C PRO A 6 -4.53 -27.48 14.34
N ASN A 7 -3.22 -27.70 14.55
CA ASN A 7 -2.20 -26.65 14.48
C ASN A 7 -2.08 -26.07 13.06
N LYS A 8 -2.15 -26.92 12.03
CA LYS A 8 -2.09 -26.48 10.63
C LYS A 8 -3.33 -25.66 10.23
N MET A 9 -4.51 -26.04 10.75
CA MET A 9 -5.75 -25.29 10.53
C MET A 9 -5.73 -23.92 11.22
N GLN A 10 -5.20 -23.84 12.45
CA GLN A 10 -5.01 -22.58 13.16
C GLN A 10 -4.01 -21.65 12.45
N SER A 11 -2.90 -22.18 11.95
CA SER A 11 -1.93 -21.40 11.18
C SER A 11 -2.52 -20.86 9.87
N MET A 12 -3.34 -21.65 9.16
CA MET A 12 -4.02 -21.20 7.95
C MET A 12 -5.06 -20.10 8.25
N ASN A 13 -5.83 -20.25 9.32
CA ASN A 13 -6.80 -19.22 9.73
C ASN A 13 -6.11 -17.90 10.10
N ALA A 14 -4.98 -17.95 10.80
CA ALA A 14 -4.20 -16.76 11.14
C ALA A 14 -3.65 -16.02 9.90
N VAL A 15 -3.34 -16.75 8.82
CA VAL A 15 -2.95 -16.15 7.53
C VAL A 15 -4.13 -15.44 6.89
N ILE A 16 -5.30 -16.08 6.83
CA ILE A 16 -6.53 -15.52 6.26
C ILE A 16 -6.96 -14.26 7.03
N ASP A 17 -6.92 -14.30 8.36
CA ASP A 17 -7.29 -13.17 9.23
C ASP A 17 -6.34 -11.98 9.11
N ALA A 18 -5.15 -12.18 8.52
CA ALA A 18 -4.18 -11.11 8.25
C ALA A 18 -4.39 -10.47 6.87
N GLU A 19 -5.20 -11.03 5.99
CA GLU A 19 -5.44 -10.50 4.64
C GLU A 19 -6.62 -9.53 4.60
N CYS A 20 -6.46 -8.48 3.80
CA CYS A 20 -7.52 -7.49 3.63
C CYS A 20 -8.55 -8.02 2.62
N PRO A 21 -9.84 -8.11 2.97
CA PRO A 21 -10.88 -8.56 2.04
C PRO A 21 -11.09 -7.67 0.81
N ILE A 22 -10.62 -6.40 0.86
CA ILE A 22 -10.77 -5.44 -0.24
C ILE A 22 -9.65 -5.64 -1.29
N CYS A 23 -8.39 -5.65 -0.85
CA CYS A 23 -7.24 -5.72 -1.78
C CYS A 23 -6.64 -7.12 -1.90
N GLN A 24 -7.08 -8.08 -1.09
CA GLN A 24 -6.61 -9.46 -1.07
C GLN A 24 -5.10 -9.60 -0.83
N CYS A 25 -4.56 -8.67 -0.03
CA CYS A 25 -3.16 -8.65 0.38
C CYS A 25 -3.09 -8.53 1.90
N ARG A 26 -2.00 -9.03 2.50
CA ARG A 26 -1.75 -8.92 3.95
C ARG A 26 -1.79 -7.47 4.43
N MET A 27 -2.66 -7.17 5.39
CA MET A 27 -3.07 -5.82 5.77
C MET A 27 -1.90 -4.90 6.13
N ILE A 28 -1.98 -3.66 5.65
CA ILE A 28 -1.13 -2.54 6.08
C ILE A 28 -2.00 -1.63 6.95
N VAL A 29 -1.51 -1.33 8.15
CA VAL A 29 -2.25 -0.59 9.19
C VAL A 29 -3.65 -1.17 9.37
N PRO A 30 -3.76 -2.42 9.86
CA PRO A 30 -5.05 -3.12 9.99
C PRO A 30 -6.01 -2.30 10.86
N THR A 31 -7.17 -1.98 10.31
CA THR A 31 -8.18 -1.12 10.95
C THR A 31 -9.48 -1.89 11.07
N ALA A 32 -9.97 -2.05 12.29
CA ALA A 32 -11.23 -2.72 12.59
C ALA A 32 -12.40 -1.74 12.44
N VAL A 33 -13.50 -2.20 11.84
CA VAL A 33 -14.78 -1.50 11.93
C VAL A 33 -15.33 -1.70 13.35
N PRO A 34 -15.54 -0.64 14.15
CA PRO A 34 -15.80 -0.78 15.60
C PRO A 34 -17.02 -1.64 15.93
N VAL A 35 -18.08 -1.53 15.14
CA VAL A 35 -19.37 -2.21 15.40
C VAL A 35 -19.29 -3.72 15.16
N CYS A 36 -18.54 -4.17 14.16
CA CYS A 36 -18.53 -5.58 13.73
C CYS A 36 -17.17 -6.28 13.83
N GLY A 37 -16.09 -5.56 14.15
CA GLY A 37 -14.75 -6.10 14.34
C GLY A 37 -14.01 -6.51 13.05
N HIS A 38 -14.65 -6.53 11.89
CA HIS A 38 -13.99 -6.85 10.61
C HIS A 38 -12.85 -5.88 10.31
N LYS A 39 -11.72 -6.41 9.83
CA LYS A 39 -10.48 -5.66 9.61
C LYS A 39 -10.14 -5.52 8.14
N PHE A 40 -9.56 -4.37 7.80
CA PHE A 40 -9.10 -4.02 6.45
C PHE A 40 -7.81 -3.20 6.54
N CYS A 41 -7.08 -3.02 5.43
CA CYS A 41 -6.07 -1.96 5.38
C CYS A 41 -6.75 -0.61 5.65
N PHE A 42 -6.08 0.28 6.40
CA PHE A 42 -6.59 1.62 6.66
C PHE A 42 -6.98 2.36 5.37
N THR A 43 -6.10 2.36 4.37
CA THR A 43 -6.31 3.04 3.08
C THR A 43 -7.42 2.43 2.24
N CYS A 44 -7.64 1.11 2.35
CA CYS A 44 -8.74 0.43 1.67
C CYS A 44 -10.10 0.78 2.30
N LEU A 45 -10.21 0.68 3.63
CA LEU A 45 -11.45 1.04 4.33
C LEU A 45 -11.79 2.52 4.16
N LYS A 46 -10.78 3.39 4.25
CA LYS A 46 -10.93 4.81 3.98
C LYS A 46 -11.39 5.06 2.54
N GLY A 47 -10.89 4.29 1.57
CA GLY A 47 -11.34 4.33 0.19
C GLY A 47 -12.83 4.03 0.03
N VAL A 48 -13.35 3.00 0.71
CA VAL A 48 -14.80 2.69 0.72
C VAL A 48 -15.57 3.91 1.23
N CYS A 49 -15.17 4.45 2.40
CA CYS A 49 -15.86 5.57 3.02
C CYS A 49 -15.75 6.91 2.28
N MET A 50 -14.73 7.10 1.44
CA MET A 50 -14.49 8.35 0.71
C MET A 50 -15.15 8.39 -0.68
N ASN A 51 -15.59 7.25 -1.21
CA ASN A 51 -16.07 7.14 -2.58
C ASN A 51 -17.48 6.54 -2.70
N GLU A 52 -18.09 6.10 -1.60
CA GLU A 52 -19.48 5.62 -1.55
C GLU A 52 -20.39 6.62 -0.82
N GLU A 53 -21.62 6.79 -1.31
CA GLU A 53 -22.62 7.68 -0.69
C GLU A 53 -23.13 7.14 0.65
N CYS A 54 -23.20 5.82 0.80
CA CYS A 54 -23.65 5.14 2.02
C CYS A 54 -22.69 3.99 2.34
N PRO A 55 -21.51 4.28 2.92
CA PRO A 55 -20.47 3.27 3.09
C PRO A 55 -20.85 2.26 4.17
N LEU A 56 -20.83 0.98 3.79
CA LEU A 56 -21.10 -0.15 4.67
C LEU A 56 -19.87 -1.05 4.77
N CYS A 57 -19.75 -1.81 5.86
CA CYS A 57 -18.69 -2.78 6.03
C CYS A 57 -18.70 -3.76 4.84
N PRO A 58 -17.59 -3.91 4.08
CA PRO A 58 -17.55 -4.79 2.91
C PRO A 58 -17.82 -6.27 3.22
N MET A 59 -17.65 -6.70 4.48
CA MET A 59 -17.88 -8.09 4.88
C MET A 59 -19.31 -8.37 5.34
N CYS A 60 -19.86 -7.55 6.24
CA CYS A 60 -21.18 -7.81 6.84
C CYS A 60 -22.26 -6.80 6.50
N ARG A 61 -21.93 -5.77 5.70
CA ARG A 61 -22.83 -4.65 5.36
C ARG A 61 -23.34 -3.85 6.56
N GLY A 62 -22.71 -4.00 7.74
CA GLY A 62 -22.98 -3.17 8.90
C GLY A 62 -22.52 -1.73 8.72
N LYS A 63 -23.10 -0.80 9.47
CA LYS A 63 -22.71 0.63 9.44
C LYS A 63 -21.24 0.80 9.85
N ILE A 64 -20.55 1.72 9.17
CA ILE A 64 -19.20 2.15 9.54
C ILE A 64 -19.30 3.51 10.23
N ASP A 65 -18.73 3.62 11.43
CA ASP A 65 -18.51 4.91 12.07
C ASP A 65 -17.33 5.63 11.39
N LEU A 66 -17.58 6.79 10.78
CA LEU A 66 -16.55 7.57 10.08
C LEU A 66 -15.57 8.26 11.05
N GLY A 67 -15.89 8.32 12.34
CA GLY A 67 -15.01 8.82 13.40
C GLY A 67 -13.68 8.08 13.46
N ILE A 68 -13.60 6.83 12.97
CA ILE A 68 -12.35 6.06 12.91
C ILE A 68 -11.26 6.70 12.04
N PHE A 69 -11.60 7.67 11.18
CA PHE A 69 -10.63 8.39 10.34
C PHE A 69 -10.27 9.77 10.87
N ASN A 70 -10.86 10.22 11.97
CA ASN A 70 -10.54 11.50 12.59
C ASN A 70 -9.38 11.31 13.57
N LEU A 71 -8.19 11.77 13.17
CA LEU A 71 -6.94 11.65 13.95
C LEU A 71 -6.65 10.21 14.41
N PRO A 72 -6.64 9.22 13.50
CA PRO A 72 -6.38 7.83 13.86
C PRO A 72 -4.94 7.67 14.35
N SER A 73 -4.76 6.93 15.44
CA SER A 73 -3.46 6.67 16.05
C SER A 73 -3.31 5.19 16.37
N GLN A 74 -2.16 4.59 16.03
CA GLN A 74 -1.85 3.20 16.26
C GLN A 74 -0.35 3.03 16.57
N VAL A 75 0.00 2.06 17.42
CA VAL A 75 1.39 1.65 17.61
C VAL A 75 1.82 0.86 16.36
N LEU A 76 2.70 1.45 15.56
CA LEU A 76 3.17 0.88 14.29
C LEU A 76 4.69 0.99 14.20
N ASP A 77 5.31 0.04 13.50
CA ASP A 77 6.67 0.18 13.02
C ASP A 77 6.69 1.11 11.80
N LEU A 78 7.19 2.33 11.98
CA LEU A 78 7.31 3.33 10.92
C LEU A 78 8.25 2.91 9.79
N LYS A 79 9.13 1.92 10.00
CA LYS A 79 10.04 1.36 9.01
C LYS A 79 9.58 0.02 8.45
N MET A 80 8.33 -0.40 8.72
CA MET A 80 7.79 -1.66 8.21
C MET A 80 7.93 -1.81 6.69
N ASP A 81 8.29 -3.02 6.24
CA ASP A 81 8.30 -3.37 4.83
C ASP A 81 6.90 -3.72 4.30
N VAL A 82 6.78 -3.92 2.99
CA VAL A 82 5.56 -4.50 2.39
C VAL A 82 5.33 -5.87 3.02
N PRO A 83 4.21 -6.10 3.73
CA PRO A 83 3.95 -7.40 4.33
C PRO A 83 3.87 -8.48 3.23
N ILE A 84 4.67 -9.53 3.36
CA ILE A 84 4.65 -10.66 2.41
C ILE A 84 3.26 -11.33 2.54
N SER A 85 2.48 -11.30 1.46
CA SER A 85 1.28 -12.14 1.31
C SER A 85 1.71 -13.48 0.70
N PRO A 86 1.27 -14.62 1.26
CA PRO A 86 1.76 -15.91 0.83
C PRO A 86 1.37 -16.31 -0.60
N VAL A 87 0.46 -15.62 -1.31
CA VAL A 87 0.16 -15.88 -2.73
C VAL A 87 -0.31 -14.58 -3.42
N VAL A 88 0.05 -14.44 -4.69
CA VAL A 88 -0.23 -13.31 -5.62
C VAL A 88 0.82 -12.21 -5.60
N VAL A 89 1.93 -12.48 -6.32
CA VAL A 89 2.66 -11.44 -7.03
C VAL A 89 1.67 -10.77 -7.99
N GLN A 90 1.06 -9.66 -7.57
CA GLN A 90 0.38 -8.78 -8.51
C GLN A 90 1.46 -8.22 -9.42
N LYS A 91 1.67 -8.87 -10.58
CA LYS A 91 2.39 -8.25 -11.69
C LYS A 91 1.76 -6.87 -11.88
N SER A 92 2.61 -5.84 -11.86
CA SER A 92 2.22 -4.48 -12.18
C SER A 92 1.29 -4.50 -13.39
N ARG A 93 0.10 -3.89 -13.26
CA ARG A 93 -0.77 -3.63 -14.42
C ARG A 93 -0.13 -2.50 -15.22
N ALA A 94 1.02 -2.76 -15.81
CA ALA A 94 1.56 -1.96 -16.88
C ALA A 94 0.53 -1.96 -18.02
N ALA A 95 0.12 -0.76 -18.43
CA ALA A 95 -0.68 -0.40 -19.60
C ALA A 95 -1.33 -1.57 -20.37
N ILE A 96 -2.64 -1.75 -20.15
CA ILE A 96 -3.47 -2.50 -21.12
C ILE A 96 -3.64 -1.60 -22.35
N ASN A 97 -2.69 -1.66 -23.27
CA ASN A 97 -2.98 -1.42 -24.68
C ASN A 97 -3.59 -2.71 -25.23
N ARG A 98 -4.87 -2.69 -25.60
CA ARG A 98 -5.48 -3.79 -26.37
C ARG A 98 -6.12 -3.21 -27.62
N ALA A 99 -5.33 -3.18 -28.68
CA ALA A 99 -5.79 -3.61 -30.00
C ALA A 99 -5.35 -5.06 -30.20
N ASP A 100 -6.27 -5.84 -30.77
CA ASP A 100 -6.12 -7.14 -31.43
C ASP A 100 -5.72 -8.37 -30.60
N GLY A 101 -6.70 -9.26 -30.46
CA GLY A 101 -6.57 -10.56 -29.82
C GLY A 101 -6.03 -11.62 -30.77
N ASN A 102 -5.00 -12.32 -30.32
CA ASN A 102 -4.86 -13.78 -30.37
C ASN A 102 -3.57 -14.12 -29.63
N THR A 103 -3.60 -14.87 -28.52
CA THR A 103 -2.36 -15.35 -27.91
C THR A 103 -2.55 -16.73 -27.31
N THR A 104 -1.94 -17.70 -27.99
CA THR A 104 -1.66 -19.05 -27.55
C THR A 104 -0.80 -19.03 -26.29
N VAL A 105 -1.30 -19.64 -25.22
CA VAL A 105 -0.57 -19.79 -23.95
C VAL A 105 0.55 -20.82 -24.14
N SER A 106 1.80 -20.37 -24.09
CA SER A 106 2.96 -21.29 -24.05
C SER A 106 3.28 -21.64 -22.60
N ALA A 107 3.63 -22.91 -22.35
CA ALA A 107 3.99 -23.43 -21.05
C ALA A 107 5.22 -22.70 -20.47
N ILE A 108 5.15 -22.34 -19.19
CA ILE A 108 6.28 -21.77 -18.43
C ILE A 108 7.18 -22.91 -17.95
N ASN A 109 8.42 -22.94 -18.46
CA ASN A 109 9.47 -23.82 -17.94
C ASN A 109 10.03 -23.20 -16.65
N PHE A 110 10.10 -24.02 -15.60
CA PHE A 110 10.64 -23.69 -14.29
C PHE A 110 12.10 -24.19 -14.26
N ASP A 111 13.03 -23.38 -14.76
CA ASP A 111 14.46 -23.66 -14.65
C ASP A 111 15.23 -22.35 -14.44
N ASP A 112 15.22 -21.87 -13.19
CA ASP A 112 15.99 -20.71 -12.75
C ASP A 112 17.33 -21.20 -12.16
N THR A 113 18.32 -21.39 -13.02
CA THR A 113 19.73 -21.27 -12.63
C THR A 113 20.01 -19.80 -12.25
N PRO A 114 20.59 -19.50 -11.08
CA PRO A 114 20.81 -18.12 -10.67
C PRO A 114 21.95 -17.51 -11.49
N GLU A 115 21.60 -16.68 -12.47
CA GLU A 115 22.54 -15.88 -13.23
C GLU A 115 23.06 -14.71 -12.37
N ASP A 116 24.37 -14.72 -12.14
CA ASP A 116 25.13 -13.80 -11.28
C ASP A 116 25.16 -12.39 -11.89
N THR A 117 24.08 -11.63 -11.66
CA THR A 117 24.02 -10.20 -11.98
C THR A 117 24.52 -9.37 -10.80
N PRO A 118 25.34 -8.32 -11.02
CA PRO A 118 25.86 -7.49 -9.93
C PRO A 118 24.71 -6.88 -9.14
N LYS A 119 24.66 -7.16 -7.83
CA LYS A 119 23.67 -6.60 -6.90
C LYS A 119 23.77 -5.07 -6.91
N LYS A 120 23.01 -4.41 -7.78
CA LYS A 120 22.76 -2.96 -7.73
C LYS A 120 22.34 -2.60 -6.31
N ASP A 121 22.90 -1.51 -5.78
CA ASP A 121 22.68 -0.96 -4.44
C ASP A 121 21.26 -1.23 -3.92
N GLN A 122 21.12 -2.22 -3.02
CA GLN A 122 19.84 -2.65 -2.47
C GLN A 122 19.41 -1.81 -1.26
N ARG A 123 19.97 -0.61 -1.08
CA ARG A 123 19.62 0.24 0.05
C ARG A 123 18.13 0.57 0.06
N LYS A 124 17.50 0.34 1.21
CA LYS A 124 16.08 0.66 1.43
C LYS A 124 15.87 2.17 1.34
N MET A 125 14.84 2.55 0.60
CA MET A 125 14.41 3.93 0.42
C MET A 125 12.97 4.08 0.89
N TYR A 126 12.68 5.26 1.42
CA TYR A 126 11.35 5.64 1.91
C TYR A 126 10.87 6.85 1.12
N TRP A 127 9.57 6.89 0.84
CA TRP A 127 8.92 8.02 0.23
C TRP A 127 8.02 8.70 1.26
N LEU A 128 8.18 10.01 1.37
CA LEU A 128 7.45 10.85 2.31
C LEU A 128 6.66 11.91 1.55
N TYR A 129 5.51 12.30 2.09
CA TYR A 129 4.74 13.46 1.63
C TYR A 129 4.47 14.43 2.77
N ARG A 130 4.48 15.72 2.45
CA ARG A 130 4.32 16.78 3.45
C ARG A 130 2.92 16.79 4.05
N GLY A 131 2.85 16.96 5.37
CA GLY A 131 1.60 17.26 6.06
C GLY A 131 0.99 18.60 5.61
N LYS A 132 -0.31 18.79 5.89
CA LYS A 132 -0.92 20.14 5.81
C LYS A 132 -0.36 21.04 6.91
N SER A 133 -0.13 20.46 8.08
CA SER A 133 0.71 20.98 9.15
C SER A 133 2.17 20.55 8.96
N GLN A 134 3.07 21.05 9.82
CA GLN A 134 4.47 20.62 9.88
C GLN A 134 4.65 19.09 9.97
N GLY A 135 5.86 18.61 9.65
CA GLY A 135 6.21 17.19 9.62
C GLY A 135 5.77 16.44 8.36
N TRP A 136 6.19 15.19 8.29
CA TRP A 136 6.08 14.30 7.15
C TRP A 136 5.17 13.10 7.44
N TRP A 137 4.60 12.55 6.39
CA TRP A 137 3.91 11.26 6.40
C TRP A 137 4.65 10.30 5.49
N ARG A 138 4.88 9.08 5.93
CA ARG A 138 5.36 8.02 5.04
C ARG A 138 4.19 7.51 4.19
N PHE A 139 4.44 7.26 2.91
CA PHE A 139 3.46 6.59 2.05
C PHE A 139 3.19 5.15 2.55
N ASP A 140 2.07 4.57 2.12
CA ASP A 140 1.84 3.13 2.29
C ASP A 140 2.99 2.36 1.59
N PRO A 141 3.63 1.36 2.25
CA PRO A 141 4.74 0.61 1.67
C PRO A 141 4.49 0.01 0.29
N ARG A 142 3.24 -0.33 -0.06
CA ARG A 142 2.90 -0.82 -1.40
C ARG A 142 2.97 0.30 -2.43
N HIS A 143 2.48 1.49 -2.08
CA HIS A 143 2.63 2.66 -2.93
C HIS A 143 4.10 3.03 -3.09
N GLU A 144 4.90 2.99 -2.01
CA GLU A 144 6.33 3.27 -2.08
C GLU A 144 7.06 2.37 -3.08
N ARG A 145 6.68 1.08 -3.15
CA ARG A 145 7.25 0.14 -4.13
C ARG A 145 7.01 0.61 -5.56
N ASP A 146 5.77 0.96 -5.88
CA ASP A 146 5.39 1.37 -7.24
C ASP A 146 6.03 2.73 -7.60
N ILE A 147 6.11 3.66 -6.64
CA ILE A 147 6.78 4.96 -6.79
C ILE A 147 8.29 4.77 -7.02
N GLU A 148 8.95 3.97 -6.19
CA GLU A 148 10.39 3.73 -6.28
C GLU A 148 10.77 3.00 -7.57
N GLU A 149 9.96 2.03 -8.02
CA GLU A 149 10.15 1.35 -9.30
C GLU A 149 10.08 2.36 -10.47
N SER A 150 9.04 3.20 -10.49
CA SER A 150 8.89 4.21 -11.55
C SER A 150 10.03 5.23 -11.55
N TYR A 151 10.44 5.69 -10.36
CA TYR A 151 11.57 6.62 -10.21
C TYR A 151 12.88 6.01 -10.71
N ARG A 152 13.19 4.76 -10.36
CA ARG A 152 14.40 4.06 -10.82
C ARG A 152 14.43 3.82 -12.33
N ASN A 153 13.26 3.69 -12.94
CA ASN A 153 13.12 3.56 -14.38
C ASN A 153 13.31 4.89 -15.13
N GLY A 154 13.54 6.00 -14.42
CA GLY A 154 13.77 7.32 -15.02
C GLY A 154 12.52 7.99 -15.55
N ASN A 155 11.33 7.51 -15.16
CA ASN A 155 10.09 8.18 -15.49
C ASN A 155 10.03 9.56 -14.82
N LEU A 156 9.29 10.50 -15.43
CA LEU A 156 9.14 11.86 -14.90
C LEU A 156 8.07 11.98 -13.82
N HIS A 157 7.09 11.07 -13.85
CA HIS A 157 6.03 10.95 -12.87
C HIS A 157 5.53 9.50 -12.81
N CYS A 158 4.67 9.20 -11.83
CA CYS A 158 3.88 7.98 -11.81
C CYS A 158 2.49 8.20 -11.24
N ASP A 159 1.59 7.27 -11.55
CA ASP A 159 0.22 7.24 -11.06
C ASP A 159 0.12 6.26 -9.89
N VAL A 160 -0.50 6.68 -8.80
CA VAL A 160 -0.74 5.83 -7.62
C VAL A 160 -2.19 5.95 -7.20
N LEU A 161 -2.85 4.80 -6.99
CA LEU A 161 -4.24 4.76 -6.53
C LEU A 161 -4.29 4.80 -4.99
N ILE A 162 -4.62 5.97 -4.42
CA ILE A 162 -4.69 6.16 -2.96
C ILE A 162 -6.14 6.37 -2.55
N CYS A 163 -6.66 5.50 -1.68
CA CYS A 163 -8.05 5.54 -1.21
C CYS A 163 -9.05 5.63 -2.39
N GLY A 164 -8.83 4.88 -3.47
CA GLY A 164 -9.69 4.86 -4.66
C GLY A 164 -9.55 6.06 -5.60
N ARG A 165 -8.60 6.95 -5.39
CA ARG A 165 -8.38 8.14 -6.22
C ARG A 165 -6.97 8.17 -6.81
N THR A 166 -6.84 8.59 -8.06
CA THR A 166 -5.54 8.64 -8.77
C THR A 166 -4.76 9.89 -8.38
N TYR A 167 -3.62 9.68 -7.73
CA TYR A 167 -2.64 10.70 -7.45
C TYR A 167 -1.48 10.60 -8.44
N ILE A 168 -1.01 11.75 -8.90
CA ILE A 168 0.22 11.88 -9.67
C ILE A 168 1.34 12.19 -8.70
N ILE A 169 2.41 11.40 -8.73
CA ILE A 169 3.68 11.69 -8.06
C ILE A 169 4.63 12.23 -9.12
N ASP A 170 4.88 13.54 -9.10
CA ASP A 170 5.72 14.25 -10.05
C ASP A 170 7.14 14.34 -9.49
N PHE A 171 8.07 13.62 -10.10
CA PHE A 171 9.45 13.53 -9.63
C PHE A 171 10.26 14.79 -9.98
N GLN A 172 9.90 15.50 -11.04
CA GLN A 172 10.57 16.73 -11.45
C GLN A 172 10.21 17.88 -10.49
N ARG A 173 8.92 18.00 -10.17
CA ARG A 173 8.41 19.04 -9.26
C ARG A 173 8.47 18.64 -7.79
N LYS A 174 8.86 17.40 -7.49
CA LYS A 174 8.93 16.81 -6.15
C LYS A 174 7.63 16.99 -5.37
N CYS A 175 6.51 16.66 -6.00
CA CYS A 175 5.21 16.84 -5.38
C CYS A 175 4.22 15.75 -5.77
N GLN A 176 3.19 15.60 -4.96
CA GLN A 176 2.02 14.77 -5.26
C GLN A 176 0.76 15.61 -5.30
N TYR A 177 -0.12 15.32 -6.25
CA TYR A 177 -1.41 15.97 -6.39
C TYR A 177 -2.45 14.98 -6.91
N LEU A 178 -3.72 15.24 -6.61
CA LEU A 178 -4.81 14.48 -7.20
C LEU A 178 -4.89 14.82 -8.69
N GLN A 179 -5.03 13.82 -9.58
CA GLN A 179 -4.97 14.01 -11.05
C GLN A 179 -5.85 15.15 -11.56
N ASN A 180 -7.04 15.32 -10.98
CA ASN A 180 -8.01 16.35 -11.36
C ASN A 180 -7.93 17.64 -10.51
N GLN A 181 -7.01 17.73 -9.56
CA GLN A 181 -6.81 18.90 -8.69
C GLN A 181 -5.31 19.23 -8.48
N PRO A 182 -4.56 19.64 -9.53
CA PRO A 182 -3.12 19.90 -9.42
C PRO A 182 -2.73 21.02 -8.46
N SER A 183 -3.65 21.95 -8.17
CA SER A 183 -3.43 23.03 -7.21
C SER A 183 -3.32 22.56 -5.76
N GLN A 184 -3.85 21.38 -5.43
CA GLN A 184 -3.76 20.78 -4.09
C GLN A 184 -2.54 19.86 -3.98
N ALA A 185 -1.37 20.40 -4.34
CA ALA A 185 -0.12 19.68 -4.29
C ALA A 185 0.45 19.62 -2.86
N ARG A 186 1.17 18.54 -2.58
CA ARG A 186 2.01 18.40 -1.38
C ARG A 186 3.40 18.02 -1.81
N GLU A 187 4.40 18.58 -1.15
CA GLU A 187 5.79 18.19 -1.38
C GLU A 187 6.02 16.70 -1.10
N VAL A 188 6.87 16.07 -1.90
CA VAL A 188 7.28 14.68 -1.78
C VAL A 188 8.80 14.62 -1.73
N THR A 189 9.34 13.73 -0.90
CA THR A 189 10.78 13.46 -0.84
C THR A 189 11.07 11.97 -0.75
N ARG A 190 12.25 11.59 -1.24
CA ARG A 190 12.81 10.24 -1.20
C ARG A 190 14.03 10.28 -0.28
N VAL A 191 14.04 9.42 0.74
CA VAL A 191 15.09 9.41 1.77
C VAL A 191 15.61 7.99 1.99
N SER A 192 16.89 7.89 2.32
CA SER A 192 17.51 6.66 2.84
C SER A 192 17.00 6.34 4.26
N ALA A 193 17.34 5.15 4.76
CA ALA A 193 16.95 4.74 6.11
C ALA A 193 17.54 5.62 7.22
N GLU A 194 18.73 6.15 7.00
CA GLU A 194 19.46 7.01 7.93
C GLU A 194 18.92 8.44 7.89
N GLU A 195 18.64 8.96 6.69
CA GLU A 195 17.95 10.25 6.55
C GLU A 195 16.56 10.20 7.19
N PHE A 196 15.82 9.08 7.03
CA PHE A 196 14.52 8.89 7.63
C PHE A 196 14.52 9.08 9.16
N ASP A 197 15.59 8.63 9.85
CA ASP A 197 15.70 8.76 11.32
C ASP A 197 15.81 10.21 11.78
N GLY A 198 16.30 11.11 10.92
CA GLY A 198 16.35 12.55 11.18
C GLY A 198 15.08 13.31 10.81
N MET A 199 14.08 12.64 10.21
CA MET A 199 12.86 13.29 9.72
C MET A 199 11.76 13.25 10.78
N GLU A 200 11.02 14.34 10.91
CA GLU A 200 9.80 14.40 11.73
C GLU A 200 8.65 13.65 11.03
N VAL A 201 8.68 12.32 11.05
CA VAL A 201 7.66 11.45 10.45
C VAL A 201 6.57 11.17 11.48
N LYS A 202 5.37 11.70 11.24
CA LYS A 202 4.24 11.63 12.18
C LYS A 202 3.52 10.28 12.19
N GLY A 203 3.69 9.50 11.12
CA GLY A 203 2.86 8.33 10.89
C GLY A 203 2.96 7.75 9.48
N LEU A 204 2.14 6.73 9.26
CA LEU A 204 2.09 5.94 8.02
C LEU A 204 0.73 6.12 7.34
N ALA A 205 0.71 6.54 6.07
CA ALA A 205 -0.49 6.66 5.25
C ALA A 205 -1.66 7.44 5.91
N GLY A 206 -1.34 8.42 6.76
CA GLY A 206 -2.32 9.24 7.47
C GLY A 206 -2.79 8.69 8.83
N VAL A 207 -2.18 7.61 9.33
CA VAL A 207 -2.36 7.11 10.71
C VAL A 207 -1.17 7.51 11.56
N PHE A 208 -1.43 8.25 12.64
CA PHE A 208 -0.41 8.70 13.57
C PHE A 208 0.23 7.51 14.29
N VAL A 209 1.53 7.64 14.57
CA VAL A 209 2.22 6.78 15.52
C VAL A 209 2.45 7.60 16.79
N PRO A 210 1.92 7.16 17.95
CA PRO A 210 2.14 7.87 19.21
C PRO A 210 3.64 7.99 19.49
N THR A 211 4.08 9.20 19.82
CA THR A 211 5.38 9.38 20.47
C THR A 211 5.28 8.76 21.86
N SER A 212 6.18 7.81 22.15
CA SER A 212 6.31 7.21 23.49
C SER A 212 6.75 8.23 24.53
#